data_AF-A0A9W4JUA4-F1
#
_entry.id   AF-A0A9W4JUA4-F1
#
_cell.length_a   1.000
_cell.length_b   1.000
_cell.length_c   1.000
_cell.angle_alpha   90.00
_cell.angle_beta   90.00
_cell.angle_gamma   90.00
#
_symmetry.space_group_name_H-M   'P 1'
#
loop_
_entity.id
_entity.type
_entity.pdbx_description
1 polymer ?
#
loop_
_entity_poly.entity_id
_entity_poly.type
_entity_poly.pdbx_seq_one_letter_code
_entity_poly.pdbx_strand_id
1 'polypeptide(L)'
;MPFGQRVGYMINWLHSQPFSFSHTILANRTSNFVAMTDISEASAPEFARSYVKLHSCERSPLTFLQYSFLSFYRGPYVKIQVNSGNHEYTVSKTLLCRESAYFSAMFENESKEGQEQKATLDKVEGVVSAQSFEALLQWLYLGRVRFELMVPEDQISAAIELARFADMCQITGLESEMARYIEEILIANPEPEPFTGRHVDINTYCLEPRHIISATLLRGGHSVRQILAKASVGGYLRDENNKFKQETEQYPTFGSEVLQEVRKTLNGLKVSQYEATVNDPLSGRRIKLNSPFV
;
A
#
# COMPACT_ATOMS: atom_id res chain seq x y z
N MET A 1 12.91 -33.93 -6.53
CA MET A 1 13.98 -33.13 -5.89
C MET A 1 13.33 -32.05 -5.03
N PRO A 2 13.76 -31.80 -3.78
CA PRO A 2 13.01 -30.95 -2.86
C PRO A 2 13.26 -29.46 -3.09
N PHE A 3 12.22 -28.68 -2.77
CA PHE A 3 11.93 -27.28 -3.13
C PHE A 3 12.93 -26.21 -2.64
N GLY A 4 13.90 -26.57 -1.79
CA GLY A 4 14.77 -25.62 -1.08
C GLY A 4 15.89 -24.96 -1.91
N GLN A 5 16.15 -25.39 -3.15
CA GLN A 5 17.27 -24.88 -3.96
C GLN A 5 16.90 -23.86 -5.05
N ARG A 6 15.61 -23.59 -5.30
CA ARG A 6 15.20 -22.68 -6.39
C ARG A 6 14.99 -21.21 -6.00
N VAL A 7 14.84 -20.90 -4.71
CA VAL A 7 14.72 -19.50 -4.24
C VAL A 7 16.01 -18.71 -4.49
N GLY A 8 17.18 -19.38 -4.50
CA GLY A 8 18.48 -18.74 -4.73
C GLY A 8 18.70 -18.21 -6.16
N TYR A 9 17.98 -18.70 -7.17
CA TYR A 9 18.21 -18.30 -8.57
C TYR A 9 17.37 -17.13 -9.05
N MET A 10 16.26 -16.78 -8.38
CA MET A 10 15.43 -15.63 -8.76
C MET A 10 15.97 -14.27 -8.27
N ILE A 11 16.83 -14.26 -7.24
CA ILE A 11 17.40 -13.02 -6.67
C ILE A 11 18.41 -12.36 -7.65
N ASN A 12 19.08 -13.14 -8.50
CA ASN A 12 20.10 -12.62 -9.42
C ASN A 12 19.55 -12.00 -10.72
N TRP A 13 18.25 -12.06 -10.99
CA TRP A 13 17.64 -11.50 -12.21
C TRP A 13 17.16 -10.04 -12.05
N LEU A 14 17.17 -9.50 -10.83
CA LEU A 14 16.55 -8.20 -10.48
C LEU A 14 17.36 -6.93 -10.83
N HIS A 15 18.52 -7.04 -11.48
CA HIS A 15 19.44 -5.90 -11.66
C HIS A 15 19.49 -5.29 -13.07
N SER A 16 18.58 -5.61 -13.99
CA SER A 16 18.71 -5.08 -15.36
C SER A 16 17.39 -4.91 -16.07
N GLN A 17 16.68 -3.78 -15.87
CA GLN A 17 15.96 -3.04 -16.92
C GLN A 17 15.45 -1.68 -16.37
N PRO A 18 15.55 -0.57 -17.13
CA PRO A 18 14.85 0.68 -16.85
C PRO A 18 13.59 0.81 -17.74
N PHE A 19 12.44 1.15 -17.16
CA PHE A 19 11.30 1.64 -17.94
C PHE A 19 10.60 2.80 -17.23
N SER A 20 10.19 3.77 -18.04
CA SER A 20 9.49 5.01 -17.65
C SER A 20 8.18 5.06 -18.44
N PHE A 21 7.06 5.37 -17.80
CA PHE A 21 5.88 5.94 -18.47
C PHE A 21 5.01 6.77 -17.50
N SER A 22 4.35 7.77 -18.07
CA SER A 22 3.57 8.83 -17.40
C SER A 22 2.07 8.47 -17.30
N HIS A 23 1.40 8.94 -16.24
CA HIS A 23 -0.05 8.80 -16.05
C HIS A 23 -0.74 10.15 -15.82
N THR A 24 -2.00 10.26 -16.23
CA THR A 24 -2.95 11.29 -15.79
C THR A 24 -4.31 10.64 -15.54
N ILE A 25 -4.83 10.75 -14.31
CA ILE A 25 -6.23 10.43 -13.94
C ILE A 25 -6.73 11.47 -12.94
N LEU A 26 -7.97 11.95 -13.15
CA LEU A 26 -8.74 12.86 -12.29
C LEU A 26 -9.66 12.06 -11.34
N ALA A 27 -9.74 12.52 -10.10
CA ALA A 27 -10.53 11.94 -9.00
C ALA A 27 -11.88 12.67 -8.79
N ASN A 28 -12.88 11.97 -8.26
CA ASN A 28 -13.87 12.55 -7.33
C ASN A 28 -14.60 11.50 -6.48
N ARG A 29 -14.81 11.84 -5.20
CA ARG A 29 -15.30 11.05 -4.04
C ARG A 29 -16.79 11.30 -3.74
N THR A 30 -17.47 10.33 -3.09
CA THR A 30 -18.16 10.45 -1.77
C THR A 30 -18.63 9.07 -1.25
N SER A 31 -18.71 8.90 0.07
CA SER A 31 -18.83 7.62 0.80
C SER A 31 -20.12 7.55 1.64
N ASN A 32 -20.71 6.35 1.78
CA ASN A 32 -21.67 5.96 2.84
C ASN A 32 -21.48 4.47 3.18
N PHE A 33 -21.61 4.12 4.47
CA PHE A 33 -21.13 2.87 5.11
C PHE A 33 -22.30 2.07 5.72
N VAL A 34 -22.31 0.74 5.57
CA VAL A 34 -23.14 -0.22 6.35
C VAL A 34 -22.30 -1.49 6.57
N ALA A 35 -22.33 -2.02 7.80
CA ALA A 35 -21.53 -3.16 8.29
C ALA A 35 -21.90 -4.50 7.63
N MET A 36 -20.89 -5.36 7.42
CA MET A 36 -21.00 -6.67 6.77
C MET A 36 -20.45 -7.78 7.69
N THR A 37 -21.18 -8.90 7.78
CA THR A 37 -20.87 -10.08 8.61
C THR A 37 -20.15 -11.19 7.82
N ASP A 38 -19.34 -11.97 8.54
CA ASP A 38 -18.56 -13.19 8.21
C ASP A 38 -18.62 -13.76 6.79
N ILE A 39 -17.46 -13.75 6.11
CA ILE A 39 -17.20 -14.28 4.77
C ILE A 39 -16.21 -15.46 4.91
N SER A 40 -16.62 -16.60 5.46
CA SER A 40 -15.72 -17.76 5.57
C SER A 40 -15.87 -18.83 4.47
N GLU A 41 -16.81 -18.69 3.52
CA GLU A 41 -17.07 -19.76 2.53
C GLU A 41 -17.50 -19.30 1.11
N ALA A 42 -17.40 -18.02 0.76
CA ALA A 42 -17.86 -17.55 -0.56
C ALA A 42 -16.80 -17.71 -1.67
N SER A 43 -17.19 -18.27 -2.82
CA SER A 43 -16.36 -18.29 -4.04
C SER A 43 -16.13 -16.87 -4.57
N ALA A 44 -15.00 -16.53 -5.22
CA ALA A 44 -14.78 -15.16 -5.74
C ALA A 44 -15.88 -14.60 -6.67
N PRO A 45 -16.60 -15.40 -7.50
CA PRO A 45 -17.77 -14.88 -8.20
C PRO A 45 -18.95 -14.57 -7.26
N GLU A 46 -19.10 -15.26 -6.12
CA GLU A 46 -20.07 -14.90 -5.08
C GLU A 46 -19.59 -13.73 -4.22
N PHE A 47 -18.30 -13.58 -3.96
CA PHE A 47 -17.73 -12.38 -3.35
C PHE A 47 -18.02 -11.16 -4.23
N ALA A 48 -17.66 -11.22 -5.52
CA ALA A 48 -17.96 -10.15 -6.48
C ALA A 48 -19.46 -9.88 -6.62
N ARG A 49 -20.32 -10.91 -6.64
CA ARG A 49 -21.78 -10.74 -6.68
C ARG A 49 -22.35 -10.19 -5.37
N SER A 50 -21.88 -10.63 -4.22
CA SER A 50 -22.31 -10.15 -2.90
C SER A 50 -21.91 -8.69 -2.69
N TYR A 51 -20.65 -8.35 -3.04
CA TYR A 51 -20.13 -6.99 -2.96
C TYR A 51 -20.79 -6.04 -3.97
N VAL A 52 -21.03 -6.48 -5.22
CA VAL A 52 -21.78 -5.69 -6.22
C VAL A 52 -23.25 -5.51 -5.79
N LYS A 53 -23.88 -6.54 -5.21
CA LYS A 53 -25.28 -6.47 -4.76
C LYS A 53 -25.46 -5.54 -3.55
N LEU A 54 -24.45 -5.38 -2.70
CA LEU A 54 -24.49 -4.46 -1.55
C LEU A 54 -24.24 -2.99 -1.93
N HIS A 55 -23.57 -2.71 -3.04
CA HIS A 55 -23.19 -1.34 -3.43
C HIS A 55 -23.87 -0.83 -4.72
N SER A 56 -24.87 -1.53 -5.26
CA SER A 56 -25.62 -1.11 -6.46
C SER A 56 -26.77 -0.11 -6.22
N CYS A 57 -26.92 0.45 -5.01
CA CYS A 57 -27.89 1.51 -4.75
C CYS A 57 -27.21 2.90 -4.86
N GLU A 58 -26.86 3.33 -6.07
CA GLU A 58 -26.87 4.75 -6.52
C GLU A 58 -26.43 4.89 -8.00
N ARG A 59 -27.45 4.94 -8.88
CA ARG A 59 -27.58 5.60 -10.21
C ARG A 59 -26.37 5.70 -11.20
N SER A 60 -26.39 4.82 -12.22
CA SER A 60 -26.27 5.04 -13.70
C SER A 60 -25.00 5.66 -14.37
N PRO A 61 -24.64 5.32 -15.64
CA PRO A 61 -24.78 4.07 -16.41
C PRO A 61 -23.41 3.47 -16.82
N LEU A 62 -23.17 2.21 -16.46
CA LEU A 62 -21.95 1.42 -16.70
C LEU A 62 -21.84 0.81 -18.12
N THR A 63 -22.54 1.32 -19.13
CA THR A 63 -22.79 0.57 -20.36
C THR A 63 -21.60 0.44 -21.32
N PHE A 64 -20.53 1.23 -21.17
CA PHE A 64 -19.36 1.17 -22.08
C PHE A 64 -18.20 0.30 -21.55
N LEU A 65 -17.99 0.23 -20.23
CA LEU A 65 -16.92 -0.57 -19.62
C LEU A 65 -17.32 -2.03 -19.37
N GLN A 66 -18.58 -2.38 -19.62
CA GLN A 66 -19.13 -3.68 -19.21
C GLN A 66 -18.74 -4.84 -20.14
N TYR A 67 -18.57 -4.64 -21.45
CA TYR A 67 -18.46 -5.78 -22.37
C TYR A 67 -17.04 -6.36 -22.53
N SER A 68 -15.98 -5.55 -22.44
CA SER A 68 -14.59 -6.00 -22.59
C SER A 68 -14.00 -6.56 -21.29
N PHE A 69 -14.46 -6.09 -20.13
CA PHE A 69 -13.99 -6.62 -18.84
C PHE A 69 -14.70 -7.91 -18.43
N LEU A 70 -15.94 -8.15 -18.89
CA LEU A 70 -16.71 -9.36 -18.60
C LEU A 70 -16.02 -10.66 -19.03
N SER A 71 -15.19 -10.65 -20.07
CA SER A 71 -14.41 -11.84 -20.46
C SER A 71 -13.31 -12.17 -19.45
N PHE A 72 -12.72 -11.19 -18.76
CA PHE A 72 -11.69 -11.45 -17.74
C PHE A 72 -12.26 -12.06 -16.45
N TYR A 73 -13.55 -11.83 -16.20
CA TYR A 73 -14.28 -12.47 -15.10
C TYR A 73 -14.85 -13.86 -15.51
N ARG A 74 -14.73 -14.25 -16.78
CA ARG A 74 -15.22 -15.53 -17.31
C ARG A 74 -14.04 -16.31 -17.88
N GLY A 75 -13.51 -17.23 -17.10
CA GLY A 75 -12.36 -18.03 -17.53
C GLY A 75 -12.06 -19.18 -16.59
N PRO A 76 -10.96 -19.92 -16.83
CA PRO A 76 -10.48 -20.91 -15.89
C PRO A 76 -10.18 -20.24 -14.54
N TYR A 77 -10.53 -20.94 -13.47
CA TYR A 77 -10.26 -20.50 -12.11
C TYR A 77 -9.07 -21.27 -11.55
N VAL A 78 -8.28 -20.60 -10.72
CA VAL A 78 -7.25 -21.23 -9.90
C VAL A 78 -7.65 -21.21 -8.43
N LYS A 79 -7.18 -22.20 -7.69
CA LYS A 79 -7.33 -22.27 -6.23
C LYS A 79 -6.05 -21.80 -5.55
N ILE A 80 -6.14 -20.75 -4.74
CA ILE A 80 -5.03 -20.24 -3.95
C ILE A 80 -5.30 -20.52 -2.49
N GLN A 81 -4.45 -21.33 -1.86
CA GLN A 81 -4.46 -21.52 -0.42
C GLN A 81 -3.47 -20.55 0.22
N VAL A 82 -3.91 -19.73 1.18
CA VAL A 82 -3.05 -18.71 1.80
C VAL A 82 -2.71 -19.11 3.23
N ASN A 83 -1.41 -19.33 3.48
CA ASN A 83 -0.88 -20.08 4.61
C ASN A 83 -1.43 -21.53 4.57
N SER A 84 -0.70 -22.55 5.04
CA SER A 84 -1.19 -23.94 5.02
C SER A 84 -2.46 -24.21 5.88
N GLY A 85 -3.19 -23.17 6.30
CA GLY A 85 -4.47 -23.22 6.98
C GLY A 85 -5.67 -23.25 6.04
N ASN A 86 -6.82 -22.81 6.57
CA ASN A 86 -8.16 -23.06 6.00
C ASN A 86 -8.65 -22.02 4.97
N HIS A 87 -7.82 -21.06 4.57
CA HIS A 87 -8.24 -20.02 3.63
C HIS A 87 -7.88 -20.45 2.21
N GLU A 88 -8.86 -21.02 1.49
CA GLU A 88 -8.77 -21.34 0.06
C GLU A 88 -9.66 -20.39 -0.76
N TYR A 89 -9.06 -19.72 -1.74
CA TYR A 89 -9.75 -18.77 -2.60
C TYR A 89 -9.80 -19.31 -4.03
N THR A 90 -10.94 -19.18 -4.68
CA THR A 90 -11.09 -19.51 -6.11
C THR A 90 -11.05 -18.21 -6.91
N VAL A 91 -10.03 -17.99 -7.74
CA VAL A 91 -9.77 -16.69 -8.41
C VAL A 91 -9.69 -16.88 -9.92
N SER A 92 -10.18 -15.91 -10.71
CA SER A 92 -9.98 -15.88 -12.17
C SER A 92 -8.49 -15.93 -12.51
N LYS A 93 -8.06 -17.00 -13.18
CA LYS A 93 -6.68 -17.18 -13.63
C LYS A 93 -6.25 -16.02 -14.52
N THR A 94 -7.09 -15.67 -15.50
CA THR A 94 -6.78 -14.66 -16.51
C THR A 94 -6.54 -13.31 -15.85
N LEU A 95 -7.36 -12.94 -14.87
CA LEU A 95 -7.22 -11.67 -14.19
C LEU A 95 -5.97 -11.65 -13.29
N LEU A 96 -5.73 -12.74 -12.56
CA LEU A 96 -4.56 -12.86 -11.70
C LEU A 96 -3.24 -12.85 -12.48
N CYS A 97 -3.15 -13.60 -13.59
CA CYS A 97 -1.95 -13.68 -14.41
C CYS A 97 -1.71 -12.36 -15.16
N ARG A 98 -2.76 -11.71 -15.69
CA ARG A 98 -2.60 -10.43 -16.40
C ARG A 98 -1.92 -9.36 -15.54
N GLU A 99 -2.27 -9.28 -14.26
CA GLU A 99 -1.75 -8.25 -13.36
C GLU A 99 -0.47 -8.67 -12.63
N SER A 100 -0.04 -9.94 -12.74
CA SER A 100 1.09 -10.48 -11.99
C SER A 100 1.93 -11.44 -12.83
N ALA A 101 3.18 -11.03 -13.10
CA ALA A 101 4.16 -11.90 -13.73
C ALA A 101 4.49 -13.13 -12.85
N TYR A 102 4.43 -12.98 -11.52
CA TYR A 102 4.60 -14.08 -10.57
C TYR A 102 3.53 -15.18 -10.77
N PHE A 103 2.26 -14.80 -10.81
CA PHE A 103 1.17 -15.75 -11.01
C PHE A 103 1.10 -16.29 -12.45
N SER A 104 1.47 -15.48 -13.45
CA SER A 104 1.64 -15.95 -14.84
C SER A 104 2.66 -17.09 -14.91
N ALA A 105 3.85 -16.88 -14.35
CA ALA A 105 4.90 -17.90 -14.32
C ALA A 105 4.48 -19.16 -13.54
N MET A 106 3.62 -19.00 -12.52
CA MET A 106 3.10 -20.09 -11.71
C MET A 106 2.06 -20.93 -12.46
N PHE A 107 1.13 -20.32 -13.20
CA PHE A 107 -0.05 -21.01 -13.74
C PHE A 107 -0.10 -21.20 -15.25
N GLU A 108 0.70 -20.47 -16.03
CA GLU A 108 0.70 -20.58 -17.50
C GLU A 108 1.72 -21.58 -18.04
N ASN A 109 2.65 -22.03 -17.19
CA ASN A 109 3.67 -23.02 -17.52
C ASN A 109 3.22 -24.45 -17.21
N GLU A 110 3.97 -25.45 -17.68
CA GLU A 110 3.80 -26.87 -17.34
C GLU A 110 4.26 -27.23 -15.91
N SER A 111 4.18 -26.27 -14.98
CA SER A 111 4.42 -26.49 -13.57
C SER A 111 3.33 -27.38 -12.96
N LYS A 112 3.59 -27.94 -11.78
CA LYS A 112 2.59 -28.72 -11.04
C LYS A 112 1.37 -27.85 -10.75
N GLU A 113 1.60 -26.60 -10.36
CA GLU A 113 0.58 -25.60 -10.05
C GLU A 113 -0.25 -25.24 -11.29
N GLY A 114 0.39 -25.14 -12.46
CA GLY A 114 -0.26 -24.94 -13.75
C GLY A 114 -1.08 -26.15 -14.21
N GLN A 115 -0.68 -27.38 -13.90
CA GLN A 115 -1.48 -28.56 -14.22
C GLN A 115 -2.67 -28.73 -13.26
N GLU A 116 -2.45 -28.52 -11.96
CA GLU A 116 -3.47 -28.68 -10.92
C GLU A 116 -4.41 -27.47 -10.82
N GLN A 117 -4.06 -26.34 -11.44
CA GLN A 117 -4.74 -25.05 -11.29
C GLN A 117 -4.90 -24.70 -9.79
N LYS A 118 -3.89 -25.04 -8.99
CA LYS A 118 -3.87 -24.87 -7.54
C LYS A 118 -2.47 -24.49 -7.07
N ALA A 119 -2.38 -23.54 -6.15
CA ALA A 119 -1.14 -23.19 -5.49
C ALA A 119 -1.37 -22.88 -4.00
N THR A 120 -0.30 -23.03 -3.23
CA THR A 120 -0.25 -22.63 -1.82
C THR A 120 0.75 -21.49 -1.68
N LEU A 121 0.31 -20.37 -1.11
CA LEU A 121 1.17 -19.27 -0.74
C LEU A 121 1.61 -19.48 0.71
N ASP A 122 2.88 -19.81 0.88
CA ASP A 122 3.48 -20.04 2.20
C ASP A 122 3.54 -18.73 2.99
N LYS A 123 3.47 -18.87 4.33
CA LYS A 123 3.54 -17.73 5.23
C LYS A 123 4.89 -17.04 5.11
N VAL A 124 4.86 -15.78 4.73
CA VAL A 124 6.01 -14.86 4.79
C VAL A 124 5.61 -13.72 5.70
N GLU A 125 6.32 -13.58 6.82
CA GLU A 125 5.97 -12.62 7.87
C GLU A 125 5.91 -11.17 7.35
N GLY A 126 4.76 -10.52 7.58
CA GLY A 126 4.49 -9.15 7.11
C GLY A 126 4.39 -9.01 5.59
N VAL A 127 4.16 -10.10 4.85
CA VAL A 127 3.97 -10.10 3.39
C VAL A 127 2.74 -10.92 3.00
N VAL A 128 2.73 -12.22 3.34
CA VAL A 128 1.66 -13.14 2.93
C VAL A 128 0.73 -13.41 4.11
N SER A 129 -0.49 -12.91 4.02
CA SER A 129 -1.58 -13.19 4.96
C SER A 129 -2.91 -13.30 4.21
N ALA A 130 -3.94 -13.83 4.88
CA ALA A 130 -5.30 -13.80 4.32
C ALA A 130 -5.74 -12.37 4.01
N GLN A 131 -5.44 -11.43 4.92
CA GLN A 131 -5.77 -10.01 4.76
C GLN A 131 -5.09 -9.38 3.53
N SER A 132 -3.79 -9.59 3.33
CA SER A 132 -3.09 -9.03 2.16
C SER A 132 -3.58 -9.66 0.85
N PHE A 133 -3.92 -10.95 0.87
CA PHE A 133 -4.48 -11.62 -0.30
C PHE A 133 -5.90 -11.13 -0.62
N GLU A 134 -6.78 -11.02 0.38
CA GLU A 134 -8.14 -10.48 0.20
C GLU A 134 -8.11 -9.03 -0.29
N ALA A 135 -7.21 -8.21 0.23
CA ALA A 135 -7.03 -6.84 -0.23
C ALA A 135 -6.53 -6.78 -1.68
N LEU A 136 -5.65 -7.70 -2.09
CA LEU A 136 -5.29 -7.87 -3.50
C LEU A 136 -6.52 -8.25 -4.34
N LEU A 137 -7.37 -9.16 -3.88
CA LEU A 137 -8.61 -9.52 -4.59
C LEU A 137 -9.55 -8.33 -4.73
N GLN A 138 -9.70 -7.49 -3.70
CA GLN A 138 -10.47 -6.25 -3.81
C GLN A 138 -9.90 -5.36 -4.93
N TRP A 139 -8.59 -5.14 -4.94
CA TRP A 139 -7.94 -4.33 -5.97
C TRP A 139 -8.16 -4.90 -7.38
N LEU A 140 -7.91 -6.19 -7.54
CA LEU A 140 -8.03 -6.93 -8.79
C LEU A 140 -9.46 -6.87 -9.38
N TYR A 141 -10.49 -7.00 -8.55
CA TYR A 141 -11.87 -7.08 -9.03
C TYR A 141 -12.59 -5.74 -9.03
N LEU A 142 -12.26 -4.84 -8.11
CA LEU A 142 -12.96 -3.57 -7.88
C LEU A 142 -12.15 -2.34 -8.28
N GLY A 143 -10.85 -2.50 -8.57
CA GLY A 143 -9.92 -1.39 -8.85
C GLY A 143 -9.68 -0.50 -7.64
N ARG A 144 -9.96 -0.98 -6.42
CA ARG A 144 -9.76 -0.24 -5.16
C ARG A 144 -9.63 -1.18 -3.98
N VAL A 145 -8.91 -0.74 -2.95
CA VAL A 145 -8.77 -1.44 -1.67
C VAL A 145 -9.49 -0.70 -0.55
N ARG A 146 -10.14 -1.45 0.34
CA ARG A 146 -10.65 -0.94 1.62
C ARG A 146 -10.30 -1.92 2.74
N PHE A 147 -9.64 -1.42 3.77
CA PHE A 147 -9.41 -2.17 5.00
C PHE A 147 -10.52 -1.87 6.00
N GLU A 148 -11.19 -2.90 6.49
CA GLU A 148 -12.26 -2.80 7.49
C GLU A 148 -11.68 -2.72 8.92
N LEU A 149 -10.63 -1.92 9.09
CA LEU A 149 -9.92 -1.75 10.36
C LEU A 149 -10.26 -0.40 10.96
N MET A 150 -10.59 -0.37 12.25
CA MET A 150 -11.01 0.87 12.92
C MET A 150 -9.82 1.76 13.34
N VAL A 151 -8.64 1.16 13.50
CA VAL A 151 -7.44 1.81 14.04
C VAL A 151 -6.57 2.29 12.86
N PRO A 152 -6.26 3.60 12.75
CA PRO A 152 -5.42 4.15 11.68
C PRO A 152 -4.06 3.47 11.53
N GLU A 153 -3.41 3.15 12.64
CA GLU A 153 -2.13 2.45 12.72
C GLU A 153 -2.22 1.06 12.05
N ASP A 154 -3.29 0.31 12.33
CA ASP A 154 -3.52 -1.00 11.75
C ASP A 154 -3.84 -0.91 10.25
N GLN A 155 -4.56 0.14 9.82
CA GLN A 155 -4.79 0.40 8.40
C GLN A 155 -3.48 0.71 7.65
N ILE A 156 -2.57 1.47 8.26
CA ILE A 156 -1.25 1.75 7.70
C ILE A 156 -0.42 0.46 7.63
N SER A 157 -0.44 -0.36 8.69
CA SER A 157 0.21 -1.67 8.70
C SER A 157 -0.31 -2.56 7.56
N ALA A 158 -1.63 -2.64 7.38
CA ALA A 158 -2.27 -3.43 6.32
C ALA A 158 -1.91 -2.93 4.91
N ALA A 159 -1.86 -1.62 4.71
CA ALA A 159 -1.45 -1.02 3.44
C ALA A 159 0.02 -1.31 3.10
N ILE A 160 0.93 -1.23 4.09
CA ILE A 160 2.35 -1.59 3.91
C ILE A 160 2.48 -3.09 3.61
N GLU A 161 1.75 -3.94 4.32
CA GLU A 161 1.76 -5.38 4.08
C GLU A 161 1.29 -5.72 2.66
N LEU A 162 0.18 -5.12 2.20
CA LEU A 162 -0.30 -5.31 0.82
C LEU A 162 0.72 -4.80 -0.20
N ALA A 163 1.37 -3.65 0.04
CA ALA A 163 2.42 -3.15 -0.85
C ALA A 163 3.59 -4.15 -0.95
N ARG A 164 4.03 -4.74 0.18
CA ARG A 164 5.07 -5.78 0.19
C ARG A 164 4.62 -7.03 -0.55
N PHE A 165 3.35 -7.43 -0.40
CA PHE A 165 2.78 -8.55 -1.11
C PHE A 165 2.75 -8.30 -2.64
N ALA A 166 2.34 -7.10 -3.07
CA ALA A 166 2.35 -6.71 -4.47
C ALA A 166 3.77 -6.72 -5.06
N ASP A 167 4.77 -6.19 -4.35
CA ASP A 167 6.18 -6.25 -4.74
C ASP A 167 6.66 -7.71 -4.93
N MET A 168 6.29 -8.60 -4.00
CA MET A 168 6.61 -10.03 -4.09
C MET A 168 5.96 -10.67 -5.32
N CYS A 169 4.70 -10.33 -5.59
CA CYS A 169 3.93 -10.82 -6.73
C CYS A 169 4.21 -10.06 -8.04
N GLN A 170 5.12 -9.09 -8.05
CA GLN A 170 5.45 -8.26 -9.21
C GLN A 170 4.21 -7.57 -9.81
N ILE A 171 3.36 -7.03 -8.95
CA ILE A 171 2.15 -6.28 -9.33
C ILE A 171 2.49 -4.80 -9.30
N THR A 172 2.24 -4.10 -10.42
CA THR A 172 2.53 -2.66 -10.57
C THR A 172 1.29 -1.81 -10.41
N GLY A 173 1.45 -0.53 -10.03
CA GLY A 173 0.38 0.44 -9.82
C GLY A 173 -0.18 0.43 -8.41
N LEU A 174 -0.19 -0.73 -7.75
CA LEU A 174 -0.70 -0.89 -6.38
C LEU A 174 0.14 -0.11 -5.37
N GLU A 175 1.45 0.06 -5.61
CA GLU A 175 2.35 0.84 -4.76
C GLU A 175 1.92 2.30 -4.61
N SER A 176 1.45 2.91 -5.70
CA SER A 176 1.01 4.30 -5.72
C SER A 176 -0.36 4.45 -5.08
N GLU A 177 -1.23 3.46 -5.22
CA GLU A 177 -2.52 3.42 -4.55
C GLU A 177 -2.37 3.30 -3.03
N MET A 178 -1.49 2.41 -2.56
CA MET A 178 -1.22 2.25 -1.12
C MET A 178 -0.54 3.48 -0.51
N ALA A 179 0.37 4.12 -1.25
CA ALA A 179 0.97 5.38 -0.81
C ALA A 179 -0.10 6.47 -0.62
N ARG A 180 -1.02 6.61 -1.58
CA ARG A 180 -2.14 7.56 -1.49
C ARG A 180 -3.09 7.20 -0.35
N TYR A 181 -3.38 5.92 -0.15
CA TYR A 181 -4.22 5.45 0.96
C TYR A 181 -3.62 5.83 2.32
N ILE A 182 -2.31 5.60 2.50
CA ILE A 182 -1.58 6.00 3.72
C ILE A 182 -1.59 7.52 3.88
N GLU A 183 -1.31 8.29 2.81
CA GLU A 183 -1.39 9.76 2.81
C GLU A 183 -2.75 10.26 3.31
N GLU A 184 -3.85 9.69 2.80
CA GLU A 184 -5.21 10.05 3.19
C GLU A 184 -5.47 9.76 4.69
N ILE A 185 -4.93 8.67 5.24
CA ILE A 185 -5.03 8.35 6.67
C ILE A 185 -4.28 9.38 7.50
N LEU A 186 -3.03 9.69 7.14
CA LEU A 186 -2.20 10.63 7.89
C LEU A 186 -2.79 12.05 7.90
N ILE A 187 -3.36 12.49 6.77
CA ILE A 187 -4.04 13.79 6.68
C ILE A 187 -5.35 13.81 7.48
N ALA A 188 -6.09 12.69 7.51
CA ALA A 188 -7.39 12.60 8.18
C ALA A 188 -7.26 12.44 9.71
N ASN A 189 -6.12 11.98 10.20
CA ASN A 189 -5.87 11.73 11.62
C ASN A 189 -4.71 12.59 12.15
N PRO A 190 -4.79 13.93 12.05
CA PRO A 190 -3.84 14.77 12.74
C PRO A 190 -4.00 14.57 14.25
N GLU A 191 -2.91 14.69 14.99
CA GLU A 191 -2.96 14.62 16.45
C GLU A 191 -3.97 15.64 17.04
N PRO A 192 -4.65 15.32 18.16
CA PRO A 192 -5.38 16.32 18.94
C PRO A 192 -4.49 17.50 19.35
N GLU A 193 -5.08 18.71 19.44
CA GLU A 193 -4.32 19.93 19.75
C GLU A 193 -3.41 19.75 20.99
N PRO A 194 -2.11 20.11 20.90
CA PRO A 194 -1.15 19.82 21.95
C PRO A 194 -1.51 20.58 23.24
N PHE A 195 -1.83 19.83 24.30
CA PHE A 195 -2.19 20.39 25.60
C PHE A 195 -0.99 20.98 26.38
N THR A 196 0.25 20.67 25.98
CA THR A 196 1.46 20.89 26.80
C THR A 196 2.52 21.78 26.15
N GLY A 197 2.23 22.43 25.02
CA GLY A 197 3.18 23.29 24.32
C GLY A 197 4.38 22.56 23.69
N ARG A 198 4.53 21.25 23.90
CA ARG A 198 5.48 20.44 23.14
C ARG A 198 4.98 20.32 21.71
N HIS A 199 5.87 20.61 20.77
CA HIS A 199 5.61 20.38 19.36
C HIS A 199 5.58 18.87 19.12
N VAL A 200 4.49 18.40 18.52
CA VAL A 200 4.39 17.03 18.05
C VAL A 200 4.01 17.10 16.56
N ASP A 201 4.63 16.21 15.79
CA ASP A 201 4.47 16.22 14.35
C ASP A 201 3.16 15.54 13.94
N ILE A 202 2.15 16.38 13.66
CA ILE A 202 0.80 15.98 13.27
C ILE A 202 0.77 14.92 12.15
N ASN A 203 1.73 14.96 11.22
CA ASN A 203 1.77 14.06 10.07
C ASN A 203 2.24 12.66 10.43
N THR A 204 2.88 12.51 11.58
CA THR A 204 3.42 11.23 12.02
C THR A 204 2.62 10.63 13.16
N TYR A 205 1.54 11.28 13.63
CA TYR A 205 0.82 10.85 14.84
C TYR A 205 0.48 9.35 14.83
N CYS A 206 -0.18 8.88 13.77
CA CYS A 206 -0.55 7.47 13.56
C CYS A 206 0.60 6.58 13.04
N LEU A 207 1.83 7.10 12.96
CA LEU A 207 3.01 6.33 12.59
C LEU A 207 3.75 5.83 13.82
N GLU A 208 4.15 4.57 13.76
CA GLU A 208 4.95 3.91 14.78
C GLU A 208 6.24 3.36 14.16
N PRO A 209 7.27 3.08 14.99
CA PRO A 209 8.52 2.46 14.54
C PRO A 209 8.33 1.28 13.59
N ARG A 210 7.35 0.40 13.86
CA ARG A 210 7.08 -0.78 13.04
C ARG A 210 6.67 -0.44 11.60
N HIS A 211 6.02 0.70 11.36
CA HIS A 211 5.66 1.15 10.02
C HIS A 211 6.91 1.52 9.22
N ILE A 212 7.85 2.25 9.84
CA ILE A 212 9.12 2.62 9.23
C ILE A 212 9.94 1.36 8.93
N ILE A 213 10.10 0.49 9.93
CA ILE A 213 10.86 -0.76 9.80
C ILE A 213 10.26 -1.63 8.68
N SER A 214 8.94 -1.84 8.67
CA SER A 214 8.29 -2.67 7.65
C SER A 214 8.44 -2.07 6.25
N ALA A 215 8.33 -0.75 6.11
CA ALA A 215 8.50 -0.07 4.83
C ALA A 215 9.95 -0.11 4.31
N THR A 216 10.95 -0.25 5.18
CA THR A 216 12.35 -0.38 4.73
C THR A 216 12.63 -1.68 3.96
N LEU A 217 11.75 -2.67 4.09
CA LEU A 217 11.78 -3.92 3.34
C LEU A 217 11.23 -3.79 1.91
N LEU A 218 10.65 -2.64 1.57
CA LEU A 218 10.30 -2.28 0.19
C LEU A 218 11.53 -1.73 -0.54
N ARG A 219 11.53 -1.83 -1.87
CA ARG A 219 12.63 -1.32 -2.70
C ARG A 219 12.86 0.18 -2.50
N GLY A 220 14.11 0.63 -2.64
CA GLY A 220 14.44 2.05 -2.54
C GLY A 220 13.65 2.89 -3.54
N GLY A 221 13.10 4.02 -3.08
CA GLY A 221 12.26 4.88 -3.93
C GLY A 221 10.82 4.40 -4.11
N HIS A 222 10.39 3.32 -3.46
CA HIS A 222 9.00 2.86 -3.48
C HIS A 222 8.04 3.94 -2.92
N SER A 223 6.88 4.15 -3.54
CA SER A 223 5.95 5.25 -3.22
C SER A 223 5.52 5.28 -1.75
N VAL A 224 5.29 4.10 -1.15
CA VAL A 224 5.00 3.98 0.30
C VAL A 224 6.15 4.47 1.18
N ARG A 225 7.42 4.22 0.81
CA ARG A 225 8.56 4.76 1.58
C ARG A 225 8.63 6.27 1.47
N GLN A 226 8.39 6.79 0.26
CA GLN A 226 8.39 8.23 0.02
C GLN A 226 7.31 8.95 0.83
N ILE A 227 6.10 8.39 0.96
CA ILE A 227 5.05 9.05 1.75
C ILE A 227 5.37 9.07 3.24
N LEU A 228 5.96 8.01 3.78
CA LEU A 228 6.42 7.98 5.18
C LEU A 228 7.58 8.96 5.40
N ALA A 229 8.50 9.06 4.45
CA ALA A 229 9.58 10.05 4.51
C ALA A 229 9.04 11.49 4.47
N LYS A 230 8.09 11.78 3.57
CA LYS A 230 7.39 13.08 3.51
C LYS A 230 6.69 13.41 4.81
N ALA A 231 5.97 12.46 5.39
CA ALA A 231 5.26 12.66 6.65
C ALA A 231 6.21 13.07 7.78
N SER A 232 7.43 12.50 7.83
CA SER A 232 8.42 12.79 8.87
C SER A 232 9.12 14.15 8.74
N VAL A 233 9.08 14.81 7.58
CA VAL A 233 9.83 16.06 7.33
C VAL A 233 9.50 17.14 8.35
N GLY A 234 8.21 17.29 8.68
CA GLY A 234 7.73 18.32 9.60
C GLY A 234 8.40 18.23 10.96
N GLY A 235 8.57 17.02 11.48
CA GLY A 235 9.22 16.77 12.76
C GLY A 235 10.73 16.98 12.70
N TYR A 236 11.43 16.51 11.66
CA TYR A 236 12.88 16.73 11.54
C TYR A 236 13.28 18.20 11.38
N LEU A 237 12.39 19.02 10.81
CA LEU A 237 12.64 20.46 10.68
C LEU A 237 12.41 21.25 11.97
N ARG A 238 11.70 20.68 12.97
CA ARG A 238 11.26 21.40 14.17
C ARG A 238 11.78 20.82 15.48
N ASP A 239 12.17 19.54 15.50
CA ASP A 239 12.54 18.82 16.70
C ASP A 239 13.82 17.99 16.47
N GLU A 240 14.87 18.32 17.24
CA GLU A 240 16.13 17.59 17.26
C GLU A 240 16.00 16.15 17.80
N ASN A 241 14.91 15.89 18.54
CA ASN A 241 14.57 14.59 19.13
C ASN A 241 13.36 13.98 18.43
N ASN A 242 13.27 14.15 17.10
CA ASN A 242 12.22 13.53 16.29
C ASN A 242 12.03 12.05 16.66
N LYS A 243 10.77 11.63 16.80
CA LYS A 243 10.42 10.29 17.28
C LYS A 243 10.96 9.14 16.43
N PHE A 244 11.34 9.40 15.18
CA PHE A 244 11.93 8.41 14.27
C PHE A 244 13.45 8.53 14.09
N LYS A 245 14.12 9.31 14.94
CA LYS A 245 15.57 9.50 14.89
C LYS A 245 16.31 8.16 14.89
N GLN A 246 15.95 7.27 15.81
CA GLN A 246 16.57 5.94 15.93
C GLN A 246 16.41 5.12 14.64
N GLU A 247 15.21 5.12 14.04
CA GLU A 247 14.92 4.40 12.82
C GLU A 247 15.70 4.98 11.64
N THR A 248 15.84 6.30 11.53
CA THR A 248 16.68 6.90 10.46
C THR A 248 18.16 6.58 10.59
N GLU A 249 18.66 6.42 11.82
CA GLU A 249 20.05 6.03 12.09
C GLU A 249 20.27 4.54 11.81
N GLN A 250 19.32 3.68 12.21
CA GLN A 250 19.41 2.23 12.02
C GLN A 250 19.13 1.79 10.57
N TYR A 251 18.28 2.53 9.85
CA TYR A 251 17.90 2.24 8.47
C TYR A 251 18.30 3.39 7.54
N PRO A 252 19.58 3.48 7.14
CA PRO A 252 20.11 4.65 6.44
C PRO A 252 19.49 4.87 5.05
N THR A 253 18.91 3.83 4.43
CA THR A 253 18.16 4.00 3.18
C THR A 253 16.90 4.84 3.39
N PHE A 254 16.20 4.67 4.51
CA PHE A 254 15.08 5.51 4.89
C PHE A 254 15.55 6.90 5.33
N GLY A 255 16.65 6.99 6.09
CA GLY A 255 17.27 8.28 6.44
C GLY A 255 17.63 9.11 5.19
N SER A 256 18.17 8.48 4.15
CA SER A 256 18.44 9.12 2.85
C SER A 256 17.17 9.66 2.19
N GLU A 257 16.06 8.92 2.23
CA GLU A 257 14.77 9.35 1.69
C GLU A 257 14.21 10.56 2.48
N VAL A 258 14.31 10.53 3.81
CA VAL A 258 13.94 11.68 4.65
C VAL A 258 14.76 12.91 4.29
N LEU A 259 16.09 12.78 4.14
CA LEU A 259 16.96 13.90 3.75
C LEU A 259 16.63 14.45 2.36
N GLN A 260 16.25 13.58 1.42
CA GLN A 260 15.80 14.02 0.09
C GLN A 260 14.50 14.82 0.18
N GLU A 261 13.53 14.38 0.98
CA GLU A 261 12.27 15.11 1.17
C GLU A 261 12.45 16.41 1.97
N VAL A 262 13.34 16.43 2.97
CA VAL A 262 13.76 17.66 3.66
C VAL A 262 14.35 18.65 2.67
N ARG A 263 15.28 18.21 1.81
CA ARG A 263 15.88 19.07 0.77
C ARG A 263 14.81 19.64 -0.17
N LYS A 264 13.88 18.80 -0.65
CA LYS A 264 12.77 19.25 -1.51
C LYS A 264 11.91 20.30 -0.81
N THR A 265 11.62 20.10 0.47
CA THR A 265 10.81 21.01 1.28
C THR A 265 11.52 22.36 1.51
N LEU A 266 12.81 22.33 1.80
CA LEU A 266 13.63 23.54 2.00
C LEU A 266 13.81 24.38 0.73
N ASN A 267 13.64 23.81 -0.47
CA ASN A 267 13.58 24.61 -1.69
C ASN A 267 12.40 25.60 -1.70
N GLY A 268 11.36 25.34 -0.90
CA GLY A 268 10.22 26.23 -0.69
C GLY A 268 10.38 27.20 0.49
N LEU A 269 11.56 27.26 1.11
CA LEU A 269 11.82 28.10 2.29
C LEU A 269 11.60 29.58 1.97
N LYS A 270 10.79 30.23 2.81
CA LYS A 270 10.57 31.67 2.80
C LYS A 270 11.08 32.25 4.11
N VAL A 271 12.05 33.14 4.00
CA VAL A 271 12.64 33.85 5.14
C VAL A 271 12.16 35.30 5.10
N SER A 272 11.59 35.75 6.21
CA SER A 272 11.31 37.16 6.47
C SER A 272 12.14 37.64 7.68
N GLN A 273 11.99 38.91 8.06
CA GLN A 273 12.72 39.49 9.18
C GLN A 273 12.49 38.76 10.52
N TYR A 274 11.34 38.10 10.70
CA TYR A 274 10.95 37.49 11.99
C TYR A 274 10.56 36.01 11.90
N GLU A 275 10.43 35.44 10.70
CA GLU A 275 9.99 34.06 10.53
C GLU A 275 10.64 33.37 9.34
N ALA A 276 10.95 32.09 9.55
CA ALA A 276 11.29 31.14 8.50
C ALA A 276 10.12 30.17 8.34
N THR A 277 9.59 30.04 7.13
CA THR A 277 8.42 29.19 6.83
C THR A 277 8.67 28.29 5.63
N VAL A 278 8.08 27.09 5.66
CA VAL A 278 8.05 26.12 4.55
C VAL A 278 6.62 25.64 4.34
N ASN A 279 6.33 25.04 3.19
CA ASN A 279 5.09 24.30 3.02
C ASN A 279 5.33 22.85 3.46
N ASP A 280 4.42 22.33 4.26
CA ASP A 280 4.37 20.93 4.65
C ASP A 280 4.25 20.04 3.40
N PRO A 281 5.14 19.06 3.19
CA PRO A 281 5.13 18.26 1.97
C PRO A 281 3.95 17.30 1.86
N LEU A 282 3.24 17.04 2.96
CA LEU A 282 2.06 16.16 2.99
C LEU A 282 0.77 16.96 2.79
N SER A 283 0.50 17.92 3.67
CA SER A 283 -0.74 18.70 3.67
C SER A 283 -0.71 19.97 2.83
N GLY A 284 0.47 20.41 2.38
CA GLY A 284 0.67 21.70 1.71
C GLY A 284 0.51 22.92 2.61
N ARG A 285 0.20 22.74 3.91
CA ARG A 285 0.00 23.83 4.87
C ARG A 285 1.32 24.51 5.20
N ARG A 286 1.30 25.80 5.51
CA ARG A 286 2.52 26.53 5.90
C ARG A 286 2.94 26.17 7.32
N ILE A 287 4.20 25.78 7.51
CA ILE A 287 4.83 25.49 8.79
C ILE A 287 5.84 26.59 9.12
N LYS A 288 5.88 27.02 10.38
CA LYS A 288 6.93 27.90 10.94
C LYS A 288 8.06 27.04 11.51
N LEU A 289 9.31 27.38 11.18
CA LEU A 289 10.51 26.69 11.67
C LEU A 289 11.01 27.26 13.00
N ASN A 290 10.88 28.57 13.18
CA ASN A 290 11.25 29.26 14.41
C ASN A 290 9.98 29.52 15.22
N SER A 291 9.61 28.60 16.11
CA SER A 291 8.70 28.94 17.21
C SER A 291 9.58 29.24 18.43
N PRO A 292 9.68 30.51 18.87
CA PRO A 292 10.46 30.86 20.04
C PRO A 292 9.70 30.41 21.29
N PHE A 293 9.77 29.13 21.60
CA PHE A 293 9.41 28.59 22.91
C PHE A 293 10.49 27.58 23.31
N VAL A 294 11.62 28.13 23.74
CA VAL A 294 12.50 27.54 24.74
C VAL A 294 12.00 28.02 26.09
#